data_AF-A0A0C9TCJ1-F1
#
_entry.id   AF-A0A0C9TCJ1-F1
#
_cell.length_a   1.000
_cell.length_b   1.000
_cell.length_c   1.000
_cell.angle_alpha   90.00
_cell.angle_beta   90.00
_cell.angle_gamma   90.00
#
_symmetry.space_group_name_H-M   'P 1'
#
loop_
_entity.id
_entity.type
_entity.pdbx_description
1 polymer ?
#
loop_
_entity_poly.entity_id
_entity_poly.type
_entity_poly.pdbx_seq_one_letter_code
_entity_poly.pdbx_strand_id
1 'polypeptide(L)'
;MARELEEERRRIRAEEEAARLAAIAAREEEARRQRAREEETRKAREAQAAAEEAARRAAEQARKAKEEQEEAERQLERGTQPVVTPTADEVQAAKAKVQYKDGVIHFAVAGLAGSGKSSLINAFCGMNSRDLGAAPTGITETTLEIGRYPHPTCGDQFVWYDVPGSGTLKIPDWQYFNSQGLYVFDCIVVLFNNRFTMTDQAILANCRRFKIPTFIVRSKADQHIRNLMKDMGYDSDDDDAEGKRNELYRAACQQFIAETRQSVKQNLADANLPDQRVYIVSNKALLGIVKDKSPRKVIDELELLTDLYGEAHRGGKSPFRTPNTAATSARSSIHSSYDTPISPASCCMLMMIEYCGPRVSYKEGLFHFAVAGIAGSGKSSLINGLRGMRNKDAGAAATGAIETTLVMTRYPDANPDYPFVWYDIPGAGTLKIPEWQYFNIQGLYVFDCIILLFDNRFTMTDIAILNNSRRFKIPTYIVRSKADQHIRNIMKEMGYDSDESDEEGVERRNKLYKAARKHFIQETRKSVKNNLENANLPDQRVYIISNDTMQAIVKEKTPKKTIDELDLLSDLFNEAHVRRGAQLAQAAANAAGADSGSRH
;
A
#
# COMPACT_ATOMS: atom_id res chain seq x y z
N MET A 1 46.75 -70.37 86.27
CA MET A 1 47.23 -69.05 86.72
C MET A 1 48.27 -68.40 85.80
N ALA A 2 49.52 -68.89 85.65
CA ALA A 2 50.52 -68.16 84.85
C ALA A 2 50.27 -68.15 83.32
N ARG A 3 49.71 -69.23 82.75
CA ARG A 3 49.36 -69.30 81.31
C ARG A 3 48.12 -68.49 80.93
N GLU A 4 47.13 -68.40 81.82
CA GLU A 4 45.90 -67.63 81.59
C GLU A 4 46.17 -66.11 81.58
N LEU A 5 47.04 -65.64 82.48
CA LEU A 5 47.47 -64.23 82.55
C LEU A 5 48.27 -63.77 81.32
N GLU A 6 48.99 -64.69 80.68
CA GLU A 6 49.78 -64.39 79.47
C GLU A 6 48.90 -64.37 78.21
N GLU A 7 47.89 -65.26 78.14
CA GLU A 7 46.85 -65.22 77.11
C GLU A 7 45.97 -63.98 77.21
N GLU A 8 45.60 -63.57 78.43
CA GLU A 8 44.82 -62.35 78.67
C GLU A 8 45.61 -61.09 78.27
N ARG A 9 46.91 -61.02 78.60
CA ARG A 9 47.80 -59.94 78.14
C ARG A 9 48.05 -59.92 76.64
N ARG A 10 47.99 -61.08 75.96
CA ARG A 10 48.04 -61.15 74.49
C ARG A 10 46.74 -60.69 73.86
N ARG A 11 45.59 -61.03 74.45
CA ARG A 11 44.27 -60.54 74.00
C ARG A 11 44.15 -59.03 74.14
N ILE A 12 44.55 -58.46 75.28
CA ILE A 12 44.51 -57.00 75.50
C ILE A 12 45.43 -56.28 74.51
N ARG A 13 46.65 -56.78 74.26
CA ARG A 13 47.55 -56.19 73.26
C ARG A 13 47.01 -56.29 71.83
N ALA A 14 46.40 -57.43 71.47
CA ALA A 14 45.76 -57.61 70.18
C ALA A 14 44.54 -56.69 70.00
N GLU A 15 43.75 -56.47 71.06
CA GLU A 15 42.64 -55.51 71.06
C GLU A 15 43.12 -54.06 70.97
N GLU A 16 44.19 -53.68 71.69
CA GLU A 16 44.78 -52.33 71.59
C GLU A 16 45.38 -52.07 70.21
N GLU A 17 46.03 -53.07 69.60
CA GLU A 17 46.61 -52.96 68.27
C GLU A 17 45.52 -52.93 67.19
N ALA A 18 44.46 -53.74 67.34
CA ALA A 18 43.28 -53.67 66.49
C ALA A 18 42.54 -52.32 66.63
N ALA A 19 42.44 -51.77 67.84
CA ALA A 19 41.85 -50.46 68.09
C ALA A 19 42.68 -49.32 67.47
N ARG A 20 44.03 -49.42 67.51
CA ARG A 20 44.91 -48.46 66.84
C ARG A 20 44.78 -48.51 65.32
N LEU A 21 44.74 -49.70 64.73
CA LEU A 21 44.55 -49.88 63.28
C LEU A 21 43.16 -49.39 62.85
N ALA A 22 42.11 -49.66 63.62
CA ALA A 22 40.76 -49.14 63.37
C ALA A 22 40.69 -47.60 63.45
N ALA A 23 41.40 -46.99 64.40
CA ALA A 23 41.46 -45.52 64.53
C ALA A 23 42.21 -44.86 63.37
N ILE A 24 43.25 -45.49 62.83
CA ILE A 24 43.97 -45.01 61.63
C ILE A 24 43.08 -45.14 60.40
N ALA A 25 42.42 -46.29 60.21
CA ALA A 25 41.49 -46.51 59.10
C ALA A 25 40.31 -45.52 59.12
N ALA A 26 39.74 -45.23 60.29
CA ALA A 26 38.66 -44.25 60.44
C ALA A 26 39.11 -42.82 60.08
N ARG A 27 40.32 -42.41 60.47
CA ARG A 27 40.90 -41.11 60.10
C ARG A 27 41.18 -40.99 58.61
N GLU A 28 41.65 -42.06 57.98
CA GLU A 28 41.87 -42.08 56.53
C GLU A 28 40.56 -42.02 55.74
N GLU A 29 39.51 -42.69 56.22
CA GLU A 29 38.18 -42.64 55.61
C GLU A 29 37.56 -41.24 55.74
N GLU A 30 37.67 -40.62 56.92
CA GLU A 30 37.21 -39.26 57.16
C GLU A 30 37.96 -38.25 56.27
N ALA A 31 39.28 -38.37 56.16
CA ALA A 31 40.09 -37.55 55.25
C ALA A 31 39.71 -37.75 53.77
N ARG A 32 39.38 -38.98 53.34
CA ARG A 32 38.86 -39.24 51.99
C ARG A 32 37.50 -38.60 51.75
N ARG A 33 36.58 -38.70 52.72
CA ARG A 33 35.25 -38.05 52.66
C ARG A 33 35.37 -36.53 52.62
N GLN A 34 36.33 -35.96 53.35
CA GLN A 34 36.56 -34.52 53.39
C GLN A 34 37.14 -34.01 52.06
N ARG A 35 38.12 -34.71 51.48
CA ARG A 35 38.66 -34.41 50.14
C ARG A 35 37.60 -34.53 49.04
N ALA A 36 36.72 -35.52 49.10
CA ALA A 36 35.62 -35.67 48.15
C ALA A 36 34.64 -34.50 48.21
N ARG A 37 34.29 -34.03 49.42
CA ARG A 37 33.42 -32.84 49.62
C ARG A 37 34.09 -31.54 49.15
N GLU A 38 35.39 -31.38 49.40
CA GLU A 38 36.15 -30.22 48.92
C GLU A 38 36.26 -30.21 47.38
N GLU A 39 36.46 -31.37 46.76
CA GLU A 39 36.48 -31.46 45.29
C GLU A 39 35.10 -31.18 44.67
N GLU A 40 34.03 -31.68 45.29
CA GLU A 40 32.65 -31.44 44.85
C GLU A 40 32.27 -29.96 44.99
N THR A 41 32.63 -29.31 46.10
CA THR A 41 32.41 -27.87 46.29
C THR A 41 33.26 -27.02 45.35
N ARG A 42 34.48 -27.43 45.01
CA ARG A 42 35.30 -26.78 43.98
C ARG A 42 34.65 -26.88 42.60
N LYS A 43 34.23 -28.08 42.18
CA LYS A 43 33.52 -28.29 40.91
C LYS A 43 32.21 -27.50 40.84
N ALA A 44 31.46 -27.42 41.94
CA ALA A 44 30.25 -26.62 42.03
C ALA A 44 30.54 -25.12 41.85
N ARG A 45 31.60 -24.58 42.47
CA ARG A 45 32.01 -23.18 42.29
C ARG A 45 32.48 -22.87 40.87
N GLU A 46 33.24 -23.77 40.25
CA GLU A 46 33.68 -23.62 38.86
C GLU A 46 32.50 -23.65 37.89
N ALA A 47 31.53 -24.56 38.09
CA ALA A 47 30.31 -24.62 37.29
C ALA A 47 29.44 -23.37 37.47
N GLN A 48 29.36 -22.84 38.69
CA GLN A 48 28.59 -21.61 38.99
C GLN A 48 29.24 -20.37 38.34
N ALA A 49 30.58 -20.26 38.39
CA ALA A 49 31.32 -19.19 37.72
C ALA A 49 31.18 -19.25 36.18
N ALA A 50 31.24 -20.45 35.59
CA ALA A 50 31.04 -20.64 34.16
C ALA A 50 29.60 -20.28 33.72
N ALA A 51 28.59 -20.65 34.53
CA ALA A 51 27.19 -20.29 34.27
C ALA A 51 26.97 -18.78 34.36
N GLU A 52 27.59 -18.10 35.32
CA GLU A 52 27.49 -16.65 35.50
C GLU A 52 28.19 -15.88 34.37
N GLU A 53 29.32 -16.38 33.87
CA GLU A 53 30.00 -15.80 32.70
C GLU A 53 29.19 -15.99 31.41
N ALA A 54 28.60 -17.18 31.21
CA ALA A 54 27.70 -17.44 30.08
C ALA A 54 26.45 -16.54 30.13
N ALA A 55 25.86 -16.36 31.32
CA ALA A 55 24.73 -15.45 31.52
C ALA A 55 25.09 -14.00 31.24
N ARG A 56 26.29 -13.53 31.65
CA ARG A 56 26.79 -12.18 31.31
C ARG A 56 26.96 -11.98 29.80
N ARG A 57 27.57 -12.93 29.09
CA ARG A 57 27.74 -12.85 27.63
C ARG A 57 26.41 -12.82 26.89
N ALA A 58 25.45 -13.64 27.32
CA ALA A 58 24.09 -13.66 26.77
C ALA A 58 23.35 -12.35 27.04
N ALA A 59 23.47 -11.78 28.25
CA ALA A 59 22.87 -10.49 28.60
C ALA A 59 23.49 -9.33 27.82
N GLU A 60 24.81 -9.35 27.58
CA GLU A 60 25.49 -8.32 26.78
C GLU A 60 25.09 -8.40 25.30
N GLN A 61 24.97 -9.60 24.73
CA GLN A 61 24.46 -9.80 23.38
C GLN A 61 23.00 -9.35 23.25
N ALA A 62 22.15 -9.69 24.23
CA ALA A 62 20.76 -9.24 24.26
C ALA A 62 20.67 -7.70 24.38
N ARG A 63 21.55 -7.07 25.17
CA ARG A 63 21.59 -5.60 25.28
C ARG A 63 22.01 -4.95 23.96
N LYS A 64 23.05 -5.45 23.29
CA LYS A 64 23.46 -4.95 21.96
C LYS A 64 22.36 -5.14 20.92
N ALA A 65 21.73 -6.31 20.87
CA ALA A 65 20.61 -6.56 19.96
C ALA A 65 19.42 -5.62 20.23
N LYS A 66 19.15 -5.32 21.51
CA LYS A 66 18.08 -4.40 21.90
C LYS A 66 18.45 -2.94 21.57
N GLU A 67 19.69 -2.52 21.78
CA GLU A 67 20.20 -1.20 21.39
C GLU A 67 20.13 -1.00 19.86
N GLU A 68 20.51 -2.02 19.08
CA GLU A 68 20.38 -2.02 17.61
C GLU A 68 18.91 -1.98 17.17
N GLN A 69 18.03 -2.71 17.85
CA GLN A 69 16.58 -2.68 17.58
C GLN A 69 15.97 -1.32 17.94
N GLU A 70 16.30 -0.74 19.09
CA GLU A 70 15.82 0.58 19.54
C GLU A 70 16.42 1.71 18.68
N GLU A 71 17.62 1.56 18.14
CA GLU A 71 18.20 2.50 17.19
C GLU A 71 17.55 2.38 15.80
N ALA A 72 17.29 1.17 15.33
CA ALA A 72 16.52 0.94 14.11
C ALA A 72 15.08 1.47 14.23
N GLU A 73 14.44 1.27 15.38
CA GLU A 73 13.10 1.80 15.68
C GLU A 73 13.11 3.32 15.78
N ARG A 74 14.11 3.93 16.43
CA ARG A 74 14.30 5.40 16.45
C ARG A 74 14.60 5.97 15.06
N GLN A 75 15.32 5.26 14.19
CA GLN A 75 15.55 5.70 12.81
C GLN A 75 14.26 5.61 11.97
N LEU A 76 13.43 4.59 12.23
CA LEU A 76 12.08 4.47 11.67
C LEU A 76 11.18 5.64 12.12
N GLU A 77 11.22 5.98 13.41
CA GLU A 77 10.44 7.08 14.01
C GLU A 77 10.92 8.47 13.56
N ARG A 78 12.24 8.66 13.39
CA ARG A 78 12.84 9.92 12.90
C ARG A 78 12.71 10.11 11.39
N GLY A 79 12.06 9.19 10.68
CA GLY A 79 11.85 9.25 9.23
C GLY A 79 13.14 9.28 8.40
N THR A 80 14.29 8.98 9.02
CA THR A 80 15.58 8.97 8.32
C THR A 80 15.83 7.55 7.87
N GLN A 81 15.39 7.26 6.65
CA GLN A 81 15.40 5.90 6.10
C GLN A 81 16.86 5.40 5.98
N PRO A 82 17.20 4.23 6.57
CA PRO A 82 18.55 3.71 6.51
C PRO A 82 18.95 3.46 5.07
N VAL A 83 20.09 4.03 4.73
CA VAL A 83 20.72 3.96 3.42
C VAL A 83 21.34 2.56 3.27
N VAL A 84 20.53 1.58 2.84
CA VAL A 84 21.03 0.22 2.56
C VAL A 84 21.57 0.17 1.13
N THR A 85 22.90 0.23 0.98
CA THR A 85 23.55 -0.19 -0.27
C THR A 85 23.62 -1.71 -0.30
N PRO A 86 23.10 -2.38 -1.34
CA PRO A 86 23.18 -3.83 -1.47
C PRO A 86 24.64 -4.30 -1.46
N THR A 87 24.91 -5.39 -0.75
CA THR A 87 26.20 -6.09 -0.77
C THR A 87 26.44 -6.76 -2.12
N ALA A 88 27.69 -7.10 -2.45
CA ALA A 88 28.03 -7.76 -3.71
C ALA A 88 27.28 -9.10 -3.88
N ASP A 89 27.09 -9.84 -2.79
CA ASP A 89 26.38 -11.11 -2.77
C ASP A 89 24.88 -10.95 -3.06
N GLU A 90 24.26 -9.90 -2.50
CA GLU A 90 22.86 -9.53 -2.81
C GLU A 90 22.70 -9.10 -4.27
N VAL A 91 23.71 -8.46 -4.85
CA VAL A 91 23.72 -8.12 -6.28
C VAL A 91 23.77 -9.38 -7.14
N GLN A 92 24.62 -10.34 -6.78
CA GLN A 92 24.73 -11.59 -7.53
C GLN A 92 23.45 -12.44 -7.39
N ALA A 93 22.87 -12.51 -6.20
CA ALA A 93 21.59 -13.19 -5.96
C ALA A 93 20.45 -12.54 -6.77
N ALA A 94 20.38 -11.21 -6.80
CA ALA A 94 19.38 -10.50 -7.59
C ALA A 94 19.55 -10.75 -9.10
N LYS A 95 20.78 -10.72 -9.62
CA LYS A 95 21.08 -11.05 -11.02
C LYS A 95 20.68 -12.48 -11.38
N ALA A 96 20.94 -13.44 -10.50
CA ALA A 96 20.53 -14.83 -10.69
C ALA A 96 19.00 -14.97 -10.69
N LYS A 97 18.31 -14.27 -9.79
CA LYS A 97 16.84 -14.27 -9.70
C LYS A 97 16.16 -13.76 -10.97
N VAL A 98 16.70 -12.69 -11.58
CA VAL A 98 16.11 -12.09 -12.80
C VAL A 98 16.67 -12.68 -14.10
N GLN A 99 17.48 -13.74 -14.04
CA GLN A 99 18.14 -14.35 -15.20
C GLN A 99 18.88 -13.30 -16.05
N TYR A 100 19.65 -12.43 -15.39
CA TYR A 100 20.43 -11.39 -16.06
C TYR A 100 21.43 -12.00 -17.05
N LYS A 101 21.60 -11.39 -18.23
CA LYS A 101 22.55 -11.84 -19.26
C LYS A 101 23.46 -10.69 -19.65
N ASP A 102 24.76 -10.87 -19.49
CA ASP A 102 25.73 -9.88 -19.95
C ASP A 102 25.65 -9.69 -21.47
N GLY A 103 25.69 -8.45 -21.94
CA GLY A 103 25.57 -8.10 -23.36
C GLY A 103 24.15 -7.80 -23.85
N VAL A 104 23.14 -7.90 -22.97
CA VAL A 104 21.74 -7.55 -23.23
C VAL A 104 21.36 -6.33 -22.41
N ILE A 105 20.48 -5.47 -22.93
CA ILE A 105 19.98 -4.30 -22.19
C ILE A 105 18.71 -4.69 -21.42
N HIS A 106 18.73 -4.49 -20.11
CA HIS A 106 17.65 -4.89 -19.22
C HIS A 106 16.78 -3.68 -18.81
N PHE A 107 15.55 -3.61 -19.36
CA PHE A 107 14.56 -2.59 -19.02
C PHE A 107 13.57 -3.11 -17.97
N ALA A 108 13.45 -2.43 -16.84
CA ALA A 108 12.41 -2.74 -15.85
C ALA A 108 11.28 -1.73 -15.89
N VAL A 109 10.04 -2.21 -15.82
CA VAL A 109 8.86 -1.37 -15.62
C VAL A 109 8.42 -1.49 -14.17
N ALA A 110 8.51 -0.40 -13.41
CA ALA A 110 8.21 -0.34 -11.99
C ALA A 110 7.12 0.71 -11.69
N GLY A 111 6.41 0.54 -10.59
CA GLY A 111 5.34 1.46 -10.17
C GLY A 111 4.17 0.73 -9.53
N LEU A 112 3.19 1.49 -9.02
CA LEU A 112 2.06 0.95 -8.27
C LEU A 112 1.30 -0.18 -9.01
N ALA A 113 0.79 -1.15 -8.26
CA ALA A 113 -0.07 -2.18 -8.86
C ALA A 113 -1.33 -1.55 -9.48
N GLY A 114 -1.77 -2.10 -10.61
CA GLY A 114 -2.90 -1.54 -11.37
C GLY A 114 -2.55 -0.33 -12.24
N SER A 115 -1.29 0.15 -12.27
CA SER A 115 -0.86 1.21 -13.19
C SER A 115 -0.80 0.75 -14.66
N GLY A 116 -0.87 -0.56 -14.94
CA GLY A 116 -0.89 -1.10 -16.30
C GLY A 116 0.49 -1.49 -16.84
N LYS A 117 1.43 -1.89 -15.97
CA LYS A 117 2.80 -2.29 -16.31
C LYS A 117 2.85 -3.44 -17.31
N SER A 118 2.20 -4.56 -16.99
CA SER A 118 2.10 -5.73 -17.87
C SER A 118 1.47 -5.37 -19.23
N SER A 119 0.45 -4.51 -19.24
CA SER A 119 -0.17 -4.03 -20.48
C SER A 119 0.75 -3.12 -21.30
N LEU A 120 1.61 -2.33 -20.65
CA LEU A 120 2.61 -1.50 -21.33
C LEU A 120 3.72 -2.37 -21.95
N ILE A 121 4.19 -3.39 -21.23
CA ILE A 121 5.16 -4.36 -21.74
C ILE A 121 4.61 -5.10 -22.96
N ASN A 122 3.36 -5.56 -22.90
CA ASN A 122 2.69 -6.18 -24.05
C ASN A 122 2.65 -5.22 -25.25
N ALA A 123 2.35 -3.94 -25.02
CA ALA A 123 2.35 -2.93 -26.08
C ALA A 123 3.74 -2.70 -26.68
N PHE A 124 4.80 -2.65 -25.87
CA PHE A 124 6.19 -2.60 -26.34
C PHE A 124 6.57 -3.83 -27.17
N CYS A 125 6.11 -5.02 -26.77
CA CYS A 125 6.33 -6.27 -27.48
C CYS A 125 5.39 -6.46 -28.70
N GLY A 126 4.51 -5.51 -29.02
CA GLY A 126 3.56 -5.67 -30.10
C GLY A 126 2.51 -6.77 -29.87
N MET A 127 2.28 -7.19 -28.62
CA MET A 127 1.38 -8.27 -28.26
C MET A 127 0.07 -7.74 -27.68
N ASN A 128 -1.02 -8.44 -27.94
CA ASN A 128 -2.27 -8.30 -27.20
C ASN A 128 -2.21 -9.17 -25.93
N SER A 129 -3.01 -8.83 -24.91
CA SER A 129 -3.09 -9.60 -23.66
C SER A 129 -3.49 -11.07 -23.81
N ARG A 130 -3.95 -11.49 -24.99
CA ARG A 130 -4.38 -12.86 -25.31
C ARG A 130 -3.32 -13.67 -26.06
N ASP A 131 -2.29 -13.01 -26.55
CA ASP A 131 -1.30 -13.63 -27.41
C ASP A 131 -0.43 -14.57 -26.56
N LEU A 132 -0.01 -15.70 -27.13
CA LEU A 132 0.81 -16.69 -26.44
C LEU A 132 2.16 -16.05 -26.07
N GLY A 133 2.50 -15.99 -24.79
CA GLY A 133 3.72 -15.34 -24.29
C GLY A 133 3.55 -13.88 -23.82
N ALA A 134 2.33 -13.32 -23.89
CA ALA A 134 2.04 -12.01 -23.34
C ALA A 134 2.09 -12.00 -21.79
N ALA A 135 2.46 -10.86 -21.22
CA ALA A 135 2.42 -10.63 -19.78
C ALA A 135 0.95 -10.69 -19.28
N PRO A 136 0.68 -11.44 -18.19
CA PRO A 136 -0.67 -11.66 -17.72
C PRO A 136 -1.28 -10.36 -17.19
N THR A 137 -2.39 -9.94 -17.80
CA THR A 137 -3.17 -8.77 -17.36
C THR A 137 -4.42 -9.23 -16.62
N GLY A 138 -4.79 -8.56 -15.52
CA GLY A 138 -5.98 -8.93 -14.75
C GLY A 138 -6.49 -7.82 -13.82
N ILE A 139 -7.63 -8.10 -13.17
CA ILE A 139 -8.32 -7.20 -12.24
C ILE A 139 -7.60 -7.14 -10.89
N THR A 140 -7.07 -8.29 -10.45
CA THR A 140 -6.21 -8.43 -9.27
C THR A 140 -4.75 -8.39 -9.67
N GLU A 141 -3.85 -8.18 -8.71
CA GLU A 141 -2.42 -8.26 -8.94
C GLU A 141 -2.04 -9.66 -9.45
N THR A 142 -1.67 -9.75 -10.72
CA THR A 142 -1.31 -11.00 -11.41
C THR A 142 0.17 -11.34 -11.25
N THR A 143 1.01 -10.32 -11.02
CA THR A 143 2.47 -10.43 -11.01
C THR A 143 2.99 -10.44 -9.56
N LEU A 144 3.20 -11.63 -9.00
CA LEU A 144 3.82 -11.82 -7.67
C LEU A 144 5.35 -11.98 -7.74
N GLU A 145 5.87 -12.27 -8.93
CA GLU A 145 7.29 -12.45 -9.23
C GLU A 145 7.67 -11.65 -10.48
N ILE A 146 8.94 -11.26 -10.61
CA ILE A 146 9.40 -10.47 -11.75
C ILE A 146 9.28 -11.29 -13.04
N GLY A 147 8.42 -10.86 -13.96
CA GLY A 147 8.23 -11.49 -15.25
C GLY A 147 9.26 -11.00 -16.27
N ARG A 148 9.91 -11.91 -17.00
CA ARG A 148 10.92 -11.60 -18.02
C ARG A 148 10.34 -11.81 -19.42
N TYR A 149 10.33 -10.76 -20.23
CA TYR A 149 9.73 -10.72 -21.56
C TYR A 149 10.73 -10.25 -22.62
N PRO A 150 11.35 -11.18 -23.37
CA PRO A 150 12.20 -10.85 -24.50
C PRO A 150 11.39 -10.17 -25.62
N HIS A 151 11.98 -9.15 -26.26
CA HIS A 151 11.30 -8.49 -27.39
C HIS A 151 11.23 -9.42 -28.62
N PRO A 152 10.05 -9.63 -29.23
CA PRO A 152 9.88 -10.64 -30.29
C PRO A 152 10.65 -10.35 -31.58
N THR A 153 10.84 -9.07 -31.94
CA THR A 153 11.48 -8.67 -33.21
C THR A 153 12.96 -8.31 -33.07
N CYS A 154 13.42 -8.01 -31.85
CA CYS A 154 14.77 -7.49 -31.59
C CYS A 154 15.59 -8.46 -30.75
N GLY A 155 15.47 -9.75 -31.10
CA GLY A 155 16.06 -10.90 -30.40
C GLY A 155 17.39 -10.59 -29.72
N ASP A 156 17.44 -10.92 -28.42
CA ASP A 156 18.59 -10.83 -27.52
C ASP A 156 19.28 -9.45 -27.34
N GLN A 157 18.81 -8.34 -27.94
CA GLN A 157 19.40 -7.01 -27.68
C GLN A 157 18.81 -6.31 -26.46
N PHE A 158 17.52 -6.45 -26.21
CA PHE A 158 16.85 -5.86 -25.05
C PHE A 158 15.74 -6.76 -24.49
N VAL A 159 15.57 -6.72 -23.18
CA VAL A 159 14.60 -7.53 -22.44
C VAL A 159 13.80 -6.64 -21.50
N TRP A 160 12.48 -6.85 -21.49
CA TRP A 160 11.55 -6.16 -20.61
C TRP A 160 11.25 -6.97 -19.36
N TYR A 161 11.20 -6.31 -18.21
CA TYR A 161 10.90 -6.91 -16.92
C TYR A 161 9.65 -6.27 -16.32
N ASP A 162 8.63 -7.09 -16.04
CA ASP A 162 7.44 -6.70 -15.29
C ASP A 162 7.74 -6.85 -13.80
N VAL A 163 8.00 -5.73 -13.12
CA VAL A 163 8.28 -5.75 -11.69
C VAL A 163 6.95 -5.74 -10.94
N PRO A 164 6.74 -6.62 -9.94
CA PRO A 164 5.54 -6.61 -9.09
C PRO A 164 5.23 -5.21 -8.58
N GLY A 165 3.96 -4.81 -8.57
CA GLY A 165 3.60 -3.45 -8.21
C GLY A 165 3.82 -3.14 -6.73
N SER A 166 4.34 -1.96 -6.42
CA SER A 166 4.52 -1.53 -5.02
C SER A 166 3.18 -1.32 -4.30
N GLY A 167 3.21 -1.34 -2.96
CA GLY A 167 2.07 -1.24 -2.02
C GLY A 167 1.25 -2.53 -1.82
N THR A 168 1.81 -3.68 -2.23
CA THR A 168 1.33 -4.99 -1.78
C THR A 168 1.43 -5.03 -0.25
N LEU A 169 0.53 -5.76 0.43
CA LEU A 169 0.45 -5.83 1.91
C LEU A 169 1.75 -6.28 2.62
N LYS A 170 2.78 -6.68 1.86
CA LYS A 170 3.97 -7.38 2.34
C LYS A 170 5.24 -6.53 2.41
N ILE A 171 5.35 -5.43 1.67
CA ILE A 171 6.64 -4.70 1.52
C ILE A 171 6.44 -3.18 1.66
N PRO A 172 7.10 -2.52 2.64
CA PRO A 172 7.10 -1.06 2.77
C PRO A 172 7.69 -0.37 1.54
N ASP A 173 7.13 0.77 1.15
CA ASP A 173 7.51 1.52 -0.07
C ASP A 173 9.01 1.83 -0.19
N TRP A 174 9.69 2.10 0.93
CA TRP A 174 11.10 2.44 0.95
C TRP A 174 12.03 1.22 0.77
N GLN A 175 11.56 0.01 1.10
CA GLN A 175 12.31 -1.23 0.88
C GLN A 175 12.07 -1.81 -0.52
N TYR A 176 11.01 -1.36 -1.20
CA TYR A 176 10.61 -1.88 -2.51
C TYR A 176 11.78 -1.93 -3.51
N PHE A 177 12.54 -0.83 -3.63
CA PHE A 177 13.64 -0.73 -4.59
C PHE A 177 14.71 -1.82 -4.40
N ASN A 178 15.14 -2.04 -3.15
CA ASN A 178 16.14 -3.05 -2.82
C ASN A 178 15.56 -4.47 -2.84
N SER A 179 14.36 -4.66 -2.29
CA SER A 179 13.69 -5.97 -2.20
C SER A 179 13.40 -6.60 -3.57
N GLN A 180 13.11 -5.76 -4.57
CA GLN A 180 12.84 -6.19 -5.95
C GLN A 180 14.11 -6.21 -6.80
N GLY A 181 15.26 -5.86 -6.22
CA GLY A 181 16.53 -5.84 -6.94
C GLY A 181 16.57 -4.81 -8.07
N LEU A 182 15.87 -3.68 -7.97
CA LEU A 182 15.78 -2.71 -9.07
C LEU A 182 17.17 -2.18 -9.50
N TYR A 183 18.16 -2.22 -8.60
CA TYR A 183 19.53 -1.82 -8.86
C TYR A 183 20.28 -2.69 -9.90
N VAL A 184 19.75 -3.84 -10.33
CA VAL A 184 20.41 -4.68 -11.35
C VAL A 184 20.04 -4.34 -12.78
N PHE A 185 19.03 -3.49 -13.00
CA PHE A 185 18.54 -3.16 -14.33
C PHE A 185 19.31 -1.97 -14.93
N ASP A 186 19.44 -1.95 -16.26
CA ASP A 186 20.16 -0.91 -16.98
C ASP A 186 19.33 0.35 -17.16
N CYS A 187 18.00 0.22 -17.18
CA CYS A 187 17.07 1.34 -17.30
C CYS A 187 15.73 1.01 -16.63
N ILE A 188 15.13 2.00 -15.97
CA ILE A 188 13.86 1.84 -15.24
C ILE A 188 12.81 2.80 -15.79
N VAL A 189 11.67 2.24 -16.22
CA VAL A 189 10.46 2.99 -16.55
C VAL A 189 9.57 3.05 -15.31
N VAL A 190 9.40 4.24 -14.73
CA VAL A 190 8.51 4.48 -13.59
C VAL A 190 7.12 4.82 -14.12
N LEU A 191 6.19 3.87 -13.97
CA LEU A 191 4.84 3.92 -14.53
C LEU A 191 3.77 4.21 -13.46
N PHE A 192 3.08 5.33 -13.62
CA PHE A 192 1.90 5.69 -12.82
C PHE A 192 0.68 5.94 -13.72
N ASN A 193 -0.53 5.74 -13.19
CA ASN A 193 -1.77 6.00 -13.96
C ASN A 193 -2.60 7.15 -13.36
N ASN A 194 -2.74 7.20 -12.03
CA ASN A 194 -3.56 8.19 -11.36
C ASN A 194 -2.70 9.32 -10.81
N ARG A 195 -1.93 9.05 -9.76
CA ARG A 195 -1.13 10.03 -9.03
C ARG A 195 0.32 9.57 -8.96
N PHE A 196 1.21 10.55 -8.86
CA PHE A 196 2.62 10.35 -8.62
C PHE A 196 2.84 10.24 -7.11
N THR A 197 3.22 9.07 -6.60
CA THR A 197 3.22 8.80 -5.15
C THR A 197 4.60 8.89 -4.54
N MET A 198 4.65 8.84 -3.19
CA MET A 198 5.92 8.72 -2.46
C MET A 198 6.74 7.51 -2.89
N THR A 199 6.09 6.41 -3.28
CA THR A 199 6.77 5.23 -3.80
C THR A 199 7.48 5.54 -5.12
N ASP A 200 6.82 6.27 -6.04
CA ASP A 200 7.42 6.66 -7.31
C ASP A 200 8.62 7.60 -7.09
N GLN A 201 8.48 8.56 -6.16
CA GLN A 201 9.57 9.45 -5.74
C GLN A 201 10.74 8.66 -5.14
N ALA A 202 10.48 7.68 -4.28
CA ALA A 202 11.49 6.83 -3.66
C ALA A 202 12.22 5.97 -4.70
N ILE A 203 11.53 5.45 -5.71
CA ILE A 203 12.15 4.74 -6.84
C ILE A 203 13.10 5.68 -7.57
N LEU A 204 12.65 6.88 -7.96
CA LEU A 204 13.49 7.85 -8.67
C LEU A 204 14.69 8.32 -7.86
N ALA A 205 14.52 8.58 -6.56
CA ALA A 205 15.61 8.98 -5.68
C ALA A 205 16.70 7.89 -5.59
N ASN A 206 16.28 6.62 -5.49
CA ASN A 206 17.21 5.50 -5.53
C ASN A 206 17.86 5.34 -6.91
N CYS A 207 17.11 5.44 -8.01
CA CYS A 207 17.71 5.38 -9.36
C CYS A 207 18.78 6.46 -9.56
N ARG A 208 18.53 7.70 -9.13
CA ARG A 208 19.51 8.80 -9.17
C ARG A 208 20.78 8.42 -8.40
N ARG A 209 20.62 7.78 -7.25
CA ARG A 209 21.72 7.35 -6.39
C ARG A 209 22.56 6.24 -7.03
N PHE A 210 21.92 5.26 -7.66
CA PHE A 210 22.59 4.18 -8.38
C PHE A 210 23.01 4.57 -9.81
N LYS A 211 22.75 5.81 -10.24
CA LYS A 211 23.01 6.33 -11.59
C LYS A 211 22.33 5.51 -12.69
N ILE A 212 21.14 5.01 -12.40
CA ILE A 212 20.32 4.26 -13.37
C ILE A 212 19.43 5.26 -14.11
N PRO A 213 19.48 5.30 -15.46
CA PRO A 213 18.56 6.09 -16.27
C PRO A 213 17.08 5.77 -15.98
N THR A 214 16.26 6.81 -15.91
CA THR A 214 14.83 6.68 -15.61
C THR A 214 13.95 7.40 -16.61
N PHE A 215 12.81 6.77 -16.95
CA PHE A 215 11.74 7.39 -17.73
C PHE A 215 10.46 7.44 -16.91
N ILE A 216 9.86 8.62 -16.79
CA ILE A 216 8.59 8.80 -16.09
C ILE A 216 7.46 8.70 -17.11
N VAL A 217 6.58 7.71 -16.95
CA VAL A 217 5.49 7.45 -17.90
C VAL A 217 4.15 7.48 -17.18
N ARG A 218 3.20 8.26 -17.71
CA ARG A 218 1.80 8.25 -17.30
C ARG A 218 0.97 7.40 -18.26
N SER A 219 0.45 6.28 -17.77
CA SER A 219 -0.39 5.37 -18.56
C SER A 219 -1.88 5.76 -18.55
N LYS A 220 -2.68 5.03 -19.33
CA LYS A 220 -4.15 5.15 -19.40
C LYS A 220 -4.63 6.54 -19.80
N ALA A 221 -3.86 7.25 -20.63
CA ALA A 221 -4.21 8.60 -21.10
C ALA A 221 -5.60 8.64 -21.77
N ASP A 222 -5.93 7.65 -22.60
CA ASP A 222 -7.23 7.54 -23.27
C ASP A 222 -8.40 7.50 -22.27
N GLN A 223 -8.17 6.92 -21.08
CA GLN A 223 -9.20 6.85 -20.07
C GLN A 223 -9.41 8.19 -19.37
N HIS A 224 -8.31 8.86 -19.00
CA HIS A 224 -8.40 10.18 -18.36
C HIS A 224 -8.98 11.23 -19.29
N ILE A 225 -8.58 11.23 -20.56
CA ILE A 225 -9.13 12.13 -21.56
C ILE A 225 -10.64 11.90 -21.72
N ARG A 226 -11.10 10.64 -21.77
CA ARG A 226 -12.54 10.33 -21.80
C ARG A 226 -13.28 10.83 -20.56
N ASN A 227 -12.69 10.69 -19.38
CA ASN A 227 -13.29 11.19 -18.15
C ASN A 227 -13.40 12.72 -18.18
N LEU A 228 -12.36 13.42 -18.63
CA LEU A 228 -12.38 14.88 -18.79
C LEU A 228 -13.40 15.33 -19.84
N MET A 229 -13.51 14.62 -20.96
CA MET A 229 -14.56 14.89 -21.96
C MET A 229 -15.96 14.79 -21.34
N LYS A 230 -16.21 13.74 -20.55
CA LYS A 230 -17.49 13.60 -19.83
C LYS A 230 -17.74 14.76 -18.88
N ASP A 231 -16.73 15.16 -18.13
CA ASP A 231 -16.85 16.32 -17.23
C ASP A 231 -17.07 17.63 -18.01
N MET A 232 -16.60 17.74 -19.26
CA MET A 232 -16.90 18.84 -20.19
C MET A 232 -18.30 18.77 -20.83
N GLY A 233 -19.10 17.76 -20.50
CA GLY A 233 -20.46 17.59 -21.03
C GLY A 233 -20.54 16.73 -22.28
N TYR A 234 -19.51 15.91 -22.58
CA TYR A 234 -19.64 14.86 -23.59
C TYR A 234 -20.47 13.70 -23.06
N ASP A 235 -21.66 13.52 -23.61
CA ASP A 235 -22.46 12.30 -23.45
C ASP A 235 -22.27 11.42 -24.69
N SER A 236 -21.97 10.13 -24.49
CA SER A 236 -21.85 9.19 -25.62
C SER A 236 -23.21 8.77 -26.18
N ASP A 237 -24.29 9.10 -25.48
CA ASP A 237 -25.66 8.80 -25.86
C ASP A 237 -26.32 9.96 -26.67
N ASP A 238 -25.62 11.10 -26.84
CA ASP A 238 -26.04 12.22 -27.70
C ASP A 238 -25.37 12.08 -29.10
N ASP A 239 -26.17 11.78 -30.12
CA ASP A 239 -25.74 11.47 -31.50
C ASP A 239 -25.22 12.68 -32.31
N ASP A 240 -25.14 13.88 -31.71
CA ASP A 240 -24.88 15.10 -32.46
C ASP A 240 -23.39 15.54 -32.51
N ALA A 241 -22.85 15.43 -33.72
CA ALA A 241 -21.66 16.09 -34.29
C ALA A 241 -20.27 15.54 -33.92
N GLU A 242 -19.73 14.72 -34.82
CA GLU A 242 -18.33 14.26 -34.86
C GLU A 242 -17.30 15.42 -34.78
N GLY A 243 -17.66 16.62 -35.25
CA GLY A 243 -16.85 17.84 -35.13
C GLY A 243 -16.65 18.31 -33.69
N LYS A 244 -17.73 18.35 -32.90
CA LYS A 244 -17.71 18.77 -31.47
C LYS A 244 -16.92 17.77 -30.62
N ARG A 245 -16.98 16.49 -30.98
CA ARG A 245 -16.21 15.41 -30.32
C ARG A 245 -14.70 15.59 -30.46
N ASN A 246 -14.21 15.94 -31.64
CA ASN A 246 -12.77 16.13 -31.88
C ASN A 246 -12.23 17.37 -31.17
N GLU A 247 -13.01 18.46 -31.13
CA GLU A 247 -12.65 19.68 -30.41
C GLU A 247 -12.60 19.44 -28.90
N LEU A 248 -13.63 18.79 -28.32
CA LEU A 248 -13.64 18.39 -26.91
C LEU A 248 -12.49 17.45 -26.58
N TYR A 249 -12.17 16.50 -27.47
CA TYR A 249 -11.02 15.62 -27.29
C TYR A 249 -9.71 16.40 -27.25
N ARG A 250 -9.49 17.34 -28.18
CA ARG A 250 -8.28 18.19 -28.20
C ARG A 250 -8.17 19.04 -26.95
N ALA A 251 -9.26 19.68 -26.52
CA ALA A 251 -9.29 20.48 -25.30
C ALA A 251 -8.98 19.61 -24.06
N ALA A 252 -9.62 18.44 -23.95
CA ALA A 252 -9.37 17.50 -22.86
C ALA A 252 -7.92 16.96 -22.88
N CYS A 253 -7.35 16.68 -24.05
CA CYS A 253 -5.94 16.30 -24.18
C CYS A 253 -5.01 17.41 -23.70
N GLN A 254 -5.20 18.64 -24.16
CA GLN A 254 -4.37 19.78 -23.77
C GLN A 254 -4.42 20.04 -22.27
N GLN A 255 -5.64 20.05 -21.70
CA GLN A 255 -5.83 20.18 -20.27
C GLN A 255 -5.11 19.06 -19.51
N PHE A 256 -5.31 17.81 -19.92
CA PHE A 256 -4.70 16.65 -19.27
C PHE A 256 -3.16 16.69 -19.31
N ILE A 257 -2.58 17.06 -20.45
CA ILE A 257 -1.12 17.15 -20.62
C ILE A 257 -0.54 18.25 -19.73
N ALA A 258 -1.13 19.44 -19.74
CA ALA A 258 -0.69 20.58 -18.95
C ALA A 258 -0.75 20.25 -17.44
N GLU A 259 -1.90 19.77 -16.99
CA GLU A 259 -2.14 19.35 -15.61
C GLU A 259 -1.13 18.28 -15.16
N THR A 260 -0.94 17.23 -15.96
CA THR A 260 -0.01 16.15 -15.64
C THR A 260 1.42 16.66 -15.47
N ARG A 261 1.92 17.42 -16.44
CA ARG A 261 3.31 17.89 -16.46
C ARG A 261 3.57 18.86 -15.30
N GLN A 262 2.63 19.75 -15.00
CA GLN A 262 2.74 20.66 -13.87
C GLN A 262 2.75 19.91 -12.53
N SER A 263 1.84 18.95 -12.34
CA SER A 263 1.76 18.17 -11.11
C SER A 263 3.02 17.34 -10.86
N VAL A 264 3.56 16.66 -11.88
CA VAL A 264 4.80 15.89 -11.70
C VAL A 264 5.98 16.83 -11.43
N LYS A 265 6.07 17.97 -12.11
CA LYS A 265 7.13 18.96 -11.84
C LYS A 265 7.13 19.44 -10.40
N GLN A 266 5.95 19.73 -9.83
CA GLN A 266 5.81 20.10 -8.42
C GLN A 266 6.25 18.96 -7.50
N ASN A 267 5.78 17.73 -7.76
CA ASN A 267 6.17 16.56 -6.97
C ASN A 267 7.68 16.25 -7.02
N LEU A 268 8.32 16.44 -8.18
CA LEU A 268 9.77 16.28 -8.32
C LEU A 268 10.52 17.36 -7.52
N ALA A 269 10.05 18.60 -7.55
CA ALA A 269 10.61 19.69 -6.76
C ALA A 269 10.49 19.43 -5.25
N ASP A 270 9.32 18.98 -4.78
CA ASP A 270 9.07 18.64 -3.38
C ASP A 270 9.94 17.47 -2.88
N ALA A 271 10.35 16.59 -3.80
CA ALA A 271 11.26 15.48 -3.55
C ALA A 271 12.74 15.82 -3.76
N ASN A 272 13.08 17.08 -4.09
CA ASN A 272 14.44 17.52 -4.44
C ASN A 272 15.09 16.70 -5.58
N LEU A 273 14.26 16.28 -6.54
CA LEU A 273 14.67 15.56 -7.75
C LEU A 273 14.78 16.54 -8.93
N PRO A 274 15.68 16.30 -9.89
CA PRO A 274 15.78 17.14 -11.07
C PRO A 274 14.50 17.06 -11.89
N ASP A 275 14.15 18.15 -12.55
CA ASP A 275 13.03 18.18 -13.50
C ASP A 275 13.29 17.14 -14.60
N GLN A 276 12.28 16.32 -14.86
CA GLN A 276 12.34 15.22 -15.82
C GLN A 276 11.08 15.23 -16.67
N ARG A 277 11.23 14.89 -17.95
CA ARG A 277 10.10 14.80 -18.87
C ARG A 277 9.17 13.64 -18.47
N VAL A 278 7.87 13.92 -18.53
CA VAL A 278 6.82 12.91 -18.35
C VAL A 278 6.21 12.59 -19.71
N TYR A 279 6.21 11.30 -20.06
CA TYR A 279 5.59 10.79 -21.28
C TYR A 279 4.18 10.32 -20.97
N ILE A 280 3.19 10.83 -21.69
CA ILE A 280 1.79 10.49 -21.50
C ILE A 280 1.38 9.53 -22.62
N VAL A 281 0.95 8.32 -22.25
CA VAL A 281 0.73 7.23 -23.21
C VAL A 281 -0.61 6.52 -23.04
N SER A 282 -1.15 6.07 -24.17
CA SER A 282 -2.19 5.06 -24.28
C SER A 282 -1.61 3.79 -24.88
N ASN A 283 -1.81 2.67 -24.19
CA ASN A 283 -1.34 1.36 -24.66
C ASN A 283 -1.94 0.99 -26.04
N LYS A 284 -3.15 1.48 -26.39
CA LYS A 284 -3.76 1.26 -27.71
C LYS A 284 -2.99 1.98 -28.82
N ALA A 285 -2.60 3.24 -28.57
CA ALA A 285 -1.81 4.02 -29.52
C ALA A 285 -0.39 3.44 -29.64
N LEU A 286 0.24 3.10 -28.51
CA LEU A 286 1.58 2.51 -28.50
C LEU A 286 1.62 1.17 -29.27
N LEU A 287 0.67 0.27 -29.01
CA LEU A 287 0.52 -0.99 -29.73
C LEU A 287 0.29 -0.76 -31.23
N GLY A 288 -0.47 0.28 -31.60
CA GLY A 288 -0.67 0.67 -32.99
C GLY A 288 0.65 1.04 -33.67
N ILE A 289 1.44 1.89 -33.04
CA ILE A 289 2.75 2.32 -33.57
C ILE A 289 3.71 1.14 -33.71
N VAL A 290 3.81 0.28 -32.70
CA VAL A 290 4.71 -0.89 -32.72
C VAL A 290 4.30 -1.90 -33.79
N LYS A 291 3.01 -1.97 -34.15
CA LYS A 291 2.49 -2.80 -35.26
C LYS A 291 2.52 -2.09 -36.62
N ASP A 292 3.32 -1.03 -36.77
CA ASP A 292 3.41 -0.21 -37.98
C ASP A 292 2.06 0.36 -38.48
N LYS A 293 1.10 0.55 -37.56
CA LYS A 293 -0.15 1.26 -37.83
C LYS A 293 0.02 2.73 -37.49
N SER A 294 -0.78 3.60 -38.12
CA SER A 294 -0.86 5.04 -37.82
C SER A 294 -2.08 5.34 -36.93
N PRO A 295 -1.98 5.19 -35.60
CA PRO A 295 -3.10 5.51 -34.72
C PRO A 295 -3.44 7.01 -34.79
N ARG A 296 -4.74 7.31 -34.80
CA ARG A 296 -5.25 8.70 -34.91
C ARG A 296 -5.05 9.55 -33.63
N LYS A 297 -4.67 8.93 -32.51
CA LYS A 297 -4.70 9.51 -31.15
C LYS A 297 -3.35 9.33 -30.45
N VAL A 298 -2.27 9.77 -31.11
CA VAL A 298 -0.91 9.77 -30.55
C VAL A 298 -0.72 11.02 -29.69
N ILE A 299 -0.07 10.85 -28.54
CA ILE A 299 0.33 11.87 -27.59
C ILE A 299 1.87 11.90 -27.54
N ASP A 300 2.49 11.15 -26.63
CA ASP A 300 3.95 11.08 -26.47
C ASP A 300 4.52 9.69 -26.86
N GLU A 301 3.71 8.75 -27.38
CA GLU A 301 4.13 7.35 -27.59
C GLU A 301 5.29 7.20 -28.56
N LEU A 302 5.30 7.97 -29.66
CA LEU A 302 6.38 7.93 -30.65
C LEU A 302 7.69 8.48 -30.06
N GLU A 303 7.60 9.55 -29.29
CA GLU A 303 8.74 10.19 -28.65
C GLU A 303 9.31 9.29 -27.55
N LEU A 304 8.44 8.65 -26.76
CA LEU A 304 8.85 7.67 -25.74
C LEU A 304 9.66 6.52 -26.36
N LEU A 305 9.16 5.92 -27.46
CA LEU A 305 9.88 4.85 -28.15
C LEU A 305 11.23 5.34 -28.69
N THR A 306 11.24 6.53 -29.29
CA THR A 306 12.46 7.13 -29.85
C THR A 306 13.53 7.35 -28.78
N ASP A 307 13.15 7.92 -27.65
CA ASP A 307 14.08 8.24 -26.57
C ASP A 307 14.54 6.98 -25.83
N LEU A 308 13.63 6.03 -25.60
CA LEU A 308 13.94 4.78 -24.90
C LEU A 308 14.88 3.89 -25.73
N TYR A 309 14.62 3.73 -27.03
CA TYR A 309 15.55 3.03 -27.92
C TYR A 309 16.83 3.84 -28.15
N GLY A 310 16.77 5.17 -28.20
CA GLY A 310 17.94 6.02 -28.31
C GLY A 310 18.90 5.90 -27.11
N GLU A 311 18.38 5.72 -25.90
CA GLU A 311 19.19 5.41 -24.72
C GLU A 311 19.75 3.98 -24.79
N ALA A 312 18.99 3.01 -25.29
CA ALA A 312 19.46 1.64 -25.51
C ALA A 312 20.71 1.61 -26.41
N HIS A 313 20.69 2.37 -27.52
CA HIS A 313 21.80 2.42 -28.47
C HIS A 313 23.02 3.20 -27.92
N ARG A 314 22.82 4.15 -27.00
CA ARG A 314 23.90 4.87 -26.30
C ARG A 314 24.55 4.00 -25.23
N GLY A 315 23.80 3.13 -24.56
CA GLY A 315 24.28 2.19 -23.54
C GLY A 315 25.16 1.04 -24.06
N GLY A 316 25.15 0.77 -25.38
CA GLY A 316 25.99 -0.26 -26.02
C GLY A 316 27.50 0.02 -26.00
N LYS A 317 27.93 1.21 -25.55
CA LYS A 317 29.31 1.52 -25.18
C LYS A 317 29.33 1.97 -23.72
N SER A 318 29.41 1.00 -22.79
CA SER A 318 29.54 1.25 -21.35
C SER A 318 30.52 2.38 -21.02
N PRO A 319 30.08 3.43 -20.29
CA PRO A 319 31.01 4.36 -19.69
C PRO A 319 30.80 4.48 -18.17
N PHE A 320 30.26 3.52 -17.45
CA PHE A 320 30.16 3.66 -15.98
C PHE A 320 30.25 2.34 -15.23
N ARG A 321 31.49 1.89 -14.95
CA ARG A 321 31.78 1.01 -13.81
C ARG A 321 33.19 1.26 -13.27
N THR A 322 33.30 2.19 -12.34
CA THR A 322 34.12 2.07 -11.12
C THR A 322 33.53 2.99 -10.04
N PRO A 323 33.33 2.53 -8.79
CA PRO A 323 33.30 3.41 -7.65
C PRO A 323 34.73 3.59 -7.16
N ASN A 324 35.27 4.79 -7.35
CA ASN A 324 36.48 5.22 -6.66
C ASN A 324 36.10 5.55 -5.21
N THR A 325 36.87 4.99 -4.29
CA THR A 325 36.90 5.25 -2.85
C THR A 325 37.17 6.73 -2.61
N ALA A 326 36.23 7.44 -1.97
CA ALA A 326 36.44 8.56 -1.04
C ALA A 326 35.15 9.38 -0.92
N ALA A 327 34.56 9.40 0.28
CA ALA A 327 33.70 10.50 0.69
C ALA A 327 33.90 10.75 2.18
N THR A 328 34.62 11.83 2.42
CA THR A 328 35.10 12.39 3.67
C THR A 328 33.95 12.77 4.60
N SER A 329 34.15 12.47 5.89
CA SER A 329 33.37 12.96 7.02
C SER A 329 33.23 14.48 7.02
N ALA A 330 32.00 14.98 7.13
CA ALA A 330 31.70 16.35 7.54
C ALA A 330 30.66 16.30 8.66
N ARG A 331 31.14 16.42 9.90
CA ARG A 331 30.30 16.75 11.07
C ARG A 331 29.87 18.21 10.95
N SER A 332 28.58 18.47 11.16
CA SER A 332 28.13 19.76 11.67
C SER A 332 27.11 19.53 12.78
N SER A 333 27.36 20.20 13.90
CA SER A 333 26.63 20.12 15.16
C SER A 333 25.87 21.42 15.33
N ILE A 334 24.54 21.39 15.51
CA ILE A 334 23.80 22.49 16.18
C ILE A 334 22.66 21.89 17.04
N HIS A 335 22.54 22.45 18.25
CA HIS A 335 21.69 22.14 19.41
C HIS A 335 20.18 22.10 19.11
N SER A 336 19.43 21.12 19.66
CA SER A 336 18.73 21.09 20.97
C SER A 336 17.64 22.15 21.16
N SER A 337 16.36 21.71 21.25
CA SER A 337 15.60 21.79 22.51
C SER A 337 14.15 21.26 22.37
N TYR A 338 13.76 20.48 23.39
CA TYR A 338 12.41 20.02 23.82
C TYR A 338 11.83 18.72 23.22
N ASP A 339 12.13 17.63 23.93
CA ASP A 339 11.26 16.45 24.10
C ASP A 339 10.35 16.65 25.32
N THR A 340 9.09 16.22 25.21
CA THR A 340 8.43 15.46 26.28
C THR A 340 7.61 14.33 25.65
N PRO A 341 7.76 13.08 26.14
CA PRO A 341 7.08 11.91 25.60
C PRO A 341 5.70 11.73 26.24
N ILE A 342 4.71 11.29 25.47
CA ILE A 342 3.50 10.69 26.03
C ILE A 342 3.24 9.37 25.30
N SER A 343 3.38 8.27 26.06
CA SER A 343 2.98 6.91 25.71
C SER A 343 1.74 6.54 26.53
N PRO A 344 0.85 5.65 26.01
CA PRO A 344 -0.58 5.83 26.06
C PRO A 344 -1.27 4.90 27.05
N ALA A 345 -2.19 5.45 27.84
CA ALA A 345 -3.34 4.70 28.35
C ALA A 345 -4.34 5.69 28.93
N SER A 346 -5.60 5.55 28.52
CA SER A 346 -6.75 6.26 29.08
C SER A 346 -6.86 7.75 28.72
N CYS A 347 -7.16 8.04 27.45
CA CYS A 347 -7.73 9.33 27.08
C CYS A 347 -9.22 9.13 26.74
N CYS A 348 -10.09 9.76 27.53
CA CYS A 348 -11.54 9.69 27.39
C CYS A 348 -11.97 10.12 25.98
N MET A 349 -12.88 9.34 25.38
CA MET A 349 -13.49 9.60 24.06
C MET A 349 -14.02 11.05 23.93
N LEU A 350 -14.46 11.67 25.03
CA LEU A 350 -14.90 13.07 25.08
C LEU A 350 -13.77 14.09 24.80
N MET A 351 -12.55 13.91 25.32
CA MET A 351 -11.46 14.89 25.11
C MET A 351 -10.97 14.90 23.66
N MET A 352 -11.04 13.77 22.95
CA MET A 352 -10.64 13.66 21.55
C MET A 352 -11.61 14.39 20.61
N ILE A 353 -12.91 14.39 20.93
CA ILE A 353 -13.95 15.12 20.18
C ILE A 353 -13.77 16.64 20.37
N GLU A 354 -13.47 17.11 21.58
CA GLU A 354 -13.18 18.54 21.83
C GLU A 354 -11.90 19.02 21.11
N TYR A 355 -10.86 18.19 21.03
CA TYR A 355 -9.60 18.54 20.35
C TYR A 355 -9.69 18.49 18.81
N CYS A 356 -10.58 17.66 18.25
CA CYS A 356 -10.76 17.50 16.80
C CYS A 356 -11.95 18.28 16.22
N GLY A 357 -12.95 18.62 17.05
CA GLY A 357 -14.18 19.31 16.67
C GLY A 357 -13.98 20.60 15.86
N PRO A 358 -13.07 21.52 16.26
CA PRO A 358 -12.80 22.74 15.50
C PRO A 358 -12.16 22.47 14.12
N ARG A 359 -11.40 21.39 13.97
CA ARG A 359 -10.73 21.02 12.70
C ARG A 359 -11.68 20.35 11.71
N VAL A 360 -12.71 19.65 12.21
CA VAL A 360 -13.65 18.85 11.40
C VAL A 360 -14.94 19.61 11.06
N SER A 361 -15.18 20.79 11.66
CA SER A 361 -16.46 21.54 11.47
C SER A 361 -17.69 20.69 11.80
N TYR A 362 -17.56 19.84 12.83
CA TYR A 362 -18.61 18.96 13.34
C TYR A 362 -19.82 19.80 13.81
N LYS A 363 -21.04 19.33 13.53
CA LYS A 363 -22.28 19.99 13.98
C LYS A 363 -23.19 18.97 14.63
N GLU A 364 -23.42 19.16 15.91
CA GLU A 364 -24.29 18.31 16.71
C GLU A 364 -25.71 18.25 16.13
N GLY A 365 -26.32 17.06 16.15
CA GLY A 365 -27.65 16.82 15.60
C GLY A 365 -27.69 16.40 14.12
N LEU A 366 -26.57 16.37 13.40
CA LEU A 366 -26.47 15.81 12.04
C LEU A 366 -25.80 14.43 12.06
N PHE A 367 -26.06 13.61 11.05
CA PHE A 367 -25.38 12.33 10.86
C PHE A 367 -24.21 12.51 9.88
N HIS A 368 -23.00 12.19 10.33
CA HIS A 368 -21.76 12.50 9.65
C HIS A 368 -21.18 11.28 8.93
N PHE A 369 -21.20 11.31 7.59
CA PHE A 369 -20.56 10.31 6.74
C PHE A 369 -19.17 10.77 6.31
N ALA A 370 -18.14 9.95 6.54
CA ALA A 370 -16.81 10.17 5.97
C ALA A 370 -16.56 9.23 4.78
N VAL A 371 -16.17 9.77 3.64
CA VAL A 371 -15.67 8.98 2.51
C VAL A 371 -14.15 8.95 2.58
N ALA A 372 -13.58 7.79 2.91
CA ALA A 372 -12.15 7.59 3.11
C ALA A 372 -11.59 6.53 2.16
N GLY A 373 -10.30 6.58 1.88
CA GLY A 373 -9.61 5.62 1.02
C GLY A 373 -8.52 6.28 0.18
N ILE A 374 -7.84 5.47 -0.63
CA ILE A 374 -6.64 5.91 -1.36
C ILE A 374 -6.94 7.08 -2.29
N ALA A 375 -5.96 7.97 -2.38
CA ALA A 375 -5.83 9.00 -3.39
C ALA A 375 -6.21 8.51 -4.81
N GLY A 376 -7.18 9.16 -5.46
CA GLY A 376 -7.62 8.80 -6.82
C GLY A 376 -8.65 7.67 -6.93
N SER A 377 -9.16 7.12 -5.81
CA SER A 377 -10.28 6.16 -5.82
C SER A 377 -11.63 6.75 -6.23
N GLY A 378 -11.75 8.07 -6.38
CA GLY A 378 -13.00 8.72 -6.81
C GLY A 378 -13.93 9.14 -5.66
N LYS A 379 -13.39 9.45 -4.48
CA LYS A 379 -14.14 9.89 -3.28
C LYS A 379 -15.01 11.11 -3.55
N SER A 380 -14.42 12.19 -4.06
CA SER A 380 -15.13 13.43 -4.41
C SER A 380 -16.20 13.18 -5.48
N SER A 381 -15.91 12.32 -6.47
CA SER A 381 -16.90 11.93 -7.48
C SER A 381 -18.08 11.17 -6.89
N LEU A 382 -17.84 10.24 -5.95
CA LEU A 382 -18.90 9.53 -5.24
C LEU A 382 -19.77 10.49 -4.41
N ILE A 383 -19.17 11.45 -3.71
CA ILE A 383 -19.91 12.47 -2.96
C ILE A 383 -20.82 13.27 -3.90
N ASN A 384 -20.31 13.65 -5.07
CA ASN A 384 -21.13 14.31 -6.09
C ASN A 384 -22.28 13.42 -6.56
N GLY A 385 -22.01 12.13 -6.83
CA GLY A 385 -23.03 11.15 -7.20
C GLY A 385 -24.13 10.99 -6.14
N LEU A 386 -23.75 10.86 -4.87
CA LEU A 386 -24.66 10.77 -3.72
C LEU A 386 -25.51 12.03 -3.55
N ARG A 387 -24.97 13.20 -3.91
CA ARG A 387 -25.68 14.49 -3.90
C ARG A 387 -26.44 14.79 -5.21
N GLY A 388 -26.44 13.87 -6.18
CA GLY A 388 -27.06 14.07 -7.48
C GLY A 388 -26.39 15.17 -8.34
N MET A 389 -25.15 15.57 -8.04
CA MET A 389 -24.42 16.62 -8.74
C MET A 389 -23.48 16.03 -9.79
N ARG A 390 -23.22 16.78 -10.87
CA ARG A 390 -22.10 16.50 -11.78
C ARG A 390 -20.83 17.11 -11.23
N ASN A 391 -19.69 16.54 -11.63
CA ASN A 391 -18.36 16.95 -11.20
C ASN A 391 -18.03 18.43 -11.43
N LYS A 392 -18.63 19.08 -12.44
CA LYS A 392 -18.45 20.51 -12.74
C LYS A 392 -19.63 21.40 -12.35
N ASP A 393 -20.63 20.87 -11.65
CA ASP A 393 -21.74 21.69 -11.17
C ASP A 393 -21.26 22.63 -10.03
N ALA A 394 -21.86 23.82 -9.92
CA ALA A 394 -21.51 24.78 -8.87
C ALA A 394 -21.81 24.18 -7.47
N GLY A 395 -20.81 24.17 -6.58
CA GLY A 395 -20.93 23.56 -5.25
C GLY A 395 -20.67 22.05 -5.21
N ALA A 396 -20.25 21.44 -6.32
CA ALA A 396 -19.75 20.07 -6.37
C ALA A 396 -18.38 19.97 -5.67
N ALA A 397 -18.08 18.79 -5.13
CA ALA A 397 -16.76 18.46 -4.63
C ALA A 397 -15.75 18.48 -5.78
N ALA A 398 -14.61 19.14 -5.56
CA ALA A 398 -13.59 19.30 -6.59
C ALA A 398 -13.04 17.94 -7.03
N THR A 399 -13.23 17.62 -8.32
CA THR A 399 -12.73 16.40 -8.95
C THR A 399 -11.73 16.74 -10.05
N GLY A 400 -10.68 15.94 -10.19
CA GLY A 400 -9.67 16.12 -11.22
C GLY A 400 -8.73 14.93 -11.35
N ALA A 401 -7.92 14.93 -12.42
CA ALA A 401 -6.90 13.92 -12.66
C ALA A 401 -5.66 14.09 -11.76
N ILE A 402 -5.57 15.23 -11.05
CA ILE A 402 -4.57 15.58 -10.03
C ILE A 402 -5.24 15.52 -8.64
N GLU A 403 -4.43 15.53 -7.59
CA GLU A 403 -4.90 15.75 -6.23
C GLU A 403 -5.70 17.06 -6.08
N THR A 404 -6.98 16.94 -5.75
CA THR A 404 -7.89 18.07 -5.52
C THR A 404 -8.15 18.37 -4.05
N THR A 405 -8.02 17.38 -3.16
CA THR A 405 -8.43 17.48 -1.75
C THR A 405 -7.21 17.32 -0.82
N LEU A 406 -6.57 18.44 -0.49
CA LEU A 406 -5.49 18.53 0.52
C LEU A 406 -6.03 18.80 1.94
N VAL A 407 -7.28 19.25 2.03
CA VAL A 407 -7.97 19.59 3.27
C VAL A 407 -9.33 18.91 3.28
N MET A 408 -9.67 18.32 4.41
CA MET A 408 -10.98 17.73 4.63
C MET A 408 -12.09 18.74 4.34
N THR A 409 -13.02 18.37 3.47
CA THR A 409 -14.09 19.29 3.02
C THR A 409 -15.46 18.72 3.32
N ARG A 410 -16.34 19.59 3.83
CA ARG A 410 -17.71 19.27 4.25
C ARG A 410 -18.70 19.64 3.15
N TYR A 411 -19.61 18.72 2.83
CA TYR A 411 -20.71 18.93 1.89
C TYR A 411 -22.05 18.55 2.54
N PRO A 412 -22.97 19.50 2.73
CA PRO A 412 -24.32 19.17 3.19
C PRO A 412 -25.08 18.39 2.10
N ASP A 413 -26.05 17.60 2.53
CA ASP A 413 -26.97 16.93 1.62
C ASP A 413 -27.76 17.94 0.76
N ALA A 414 -28.17 17.51 -0.42
CA ALA A 414 -28.97 18.32 -1.32
C ALA A 414 -30.43 18.46 -0.83
N ASN A 415 -30.94 17.48 -0.08
CA ASN A 415 -32.27 17.51 0.49
C ASN A 415 -32.24 18.07 1.92
N PRO A 416 -32.93 19.18 2.23
CA PRO A 416 -33.03 19.75 3.57
C PRO A 416 -33.63 18.81 4.62
N ASP A 417 -34.47 17.86 4.19
CA ASP A 417 -35.09 16.87 5.08
C ASP A 417 -34.14 15.75 5.48
N TYR A 418 -33.01 15.60 4.77
CA TYR A 418 -31.95 14.69 5.14
C TYR A 418 -30.90 15.38 6.01
N PRO A 419 -30.80 15.02 7.30
CA PRO A 419 -29.85 15.61 8.25
C PRO A 419 -28.41 15.07 8.03
N PHE A 420 -28.03 14.78 6.80
CA PHE A 420 -26.79 14.10 6.47
C PHE A 420 -25.73 15.10 6.06
N VAL A 421 -24.49 14.79 6.41
CA VAL A 421 -23.32 15.56 5.99
C VAL A 421 -22.28 14.61 5.45
N TRP A 422 -21.81 14.89 4.25
CA TRP A 422 -20.79 14.13 3.54
C TRP A 422 -19.44 14.82 3.70
N TYR A 423 -18.43 14.08 4.14
CA TYR A 423 -17.07 14.58 4.23
C TYR A 423 -16.16 13.89 3.24
N ASP A 424 -15.48 14.71 2.42
CA ASP A 424 -14.41 14.25 1.55
C ASP A 424 -13.11 14.25 2.34
N ILE A 425 -12.66 13.05 2.74
CA ILE A 425 -11.41 12.91 3.48
C ILE A 425 -10.25 12.89 2.47
N PRO A 426 -9.18 13.68 2.68
CA PRO A 426 -7.99 13.65 1.83
C PRO A 426 -7.49 12.22 1.66
N GLY A 427 -7.18 11.81 0.44
CA GLY A 427 -6.80 10.42 0.20
C GLY A 427 -5.53 10.00 0.94
N ALA A 428 -5.47 8.74 1.36
CA ALA A 428 -4.22 8.15 1.84
C ALA A 428 -3.17 8.10 0.71
N GLY A 429 -1.90 8.35 1.04
CA GLY A 429 -0.78 8.44 0.10
C GLY A 429 -0.55 9.84 -0.51
N THR A 430 -1.36 10.83 -0.14
CA THR A 430 -1.22 12.21 -0.62
C THR A 430 -0.60 13.18 0.38
N LEU A 431 -0.60 12.81 1.66
CA LEU A 431 0.13 13.51 2.71
C LEU A 431 1.35 12.67 3.07
N LYS A 432 2.44 13.29 3.55
CA LYS A 432 3.62 12.61 4.12
C LYS A 432 3.28 11.94 5.46
N ILE A 433 2.20 11.17 5.48
CA ILE A 433 1.60 10.53 6.66
C ILE A 433 1.73 9.03 6.49
N PRO A 434 2.40 8.33 7.43
CA PRO A 434 2.44 6.88 7.45
C PRO A 434 1.04 6.27 7.47
N GLU A 435 0.84 5.20 6.71
CA GLU A 435 -0.46 4.55 6.49
C GLU A 435 -1.21 4.22 7.80
N TRP A 436 -0.48 3.79 8.84
CA TRP A 436 -1.08 3.44 10.14
C TRP A 436 -1.55 4.65 10.96
N GLN A 437 -1.03 5.86 10.70
CA GLN A 437 -1.45 7.08 11.40
C GLN A 437 -2.62 7.77 10.72
N TYR A 438 -2.94 7.41 9.47
CA TYR A 438 -3.97 8.06 8.65
C TYR A 438 -5.31 8.17 9.37
N PHE A 439 -5.78 7.07 9.99
CA PHE A 439 -7.08 7.04 10.68
C PHE A 439 -7.17 8.08 11.81
N ASN A 440 -6.10 8.21 12.62
CA ASN A 440 -6.07 9.12 13.75
C ASN A 440 -5.83 10.57 13.33
N ILE A 441 -4.91 10.80 12.38
CA ILE A 441 -4.57 12.16 11.93
C ILE A 441 -5.74 12.80 11.19
N GLN A 442 -6.47 12.04 10.39
CA GLN A 442 -7.67 12.52 9.69
C GLN A 442 -8.90 12.59 10.60
N GLY A 443 -8.77 12.20 11.88
CA GLY A 443 -9.89 12.26 12.83
C GLY A 443 -11.03 11.31 12.47
N LEU A 444 -10.77 10.17 11.82
CA LEU A 444 -11.85 9.28 11.35
C LEU A 444 -12.72 8.72 12.49
N TYR A 445 -12.25 8.79 13.74
CA TYR A 445 -13.00 8.36 14.91
C TYR A 445 -14.20 9.27 15.28
N VAL A 446 -14.32 10.47 14.70
CA VAL A 446 -15.41 11.41 15.02
C VAL A 446 -16.67 11.23 14.17
N PHE A 447 -16.61 10.42 13.11
CA PHE A 447 -17.74 10.25 12.19
C PHE A 447 -18.65 9.11 12.63
N ASP A 448 -19.94 9.27 12.34
CA ASP A 448 -20.95 8.27 12.65
C ASP A 448 -20.87 7.05 11.72
N CYS A 449 -20.37 7.25 10.49
CA CYS A 449 -20.22 6.20 9.49
C CYS A 449 -19.06 6.48 8.53
N ILE A 450 -18.34 5.44 8.13
CA ILE A 450 -17.24 5.52 7.17
C ILE A 450 -17.59 4.73 5.90
N ILE A 451 -17.46 5.36 4.76
CA ILE A 451 -17.48 4.72 3.44
C ILE A 451 -16.02 4.54 3.01
N LEU A 452 -15.54 3.29 3.05
CA LEU A 452 -14.20 2.93 2.62
C LEU A 452 -14.18 2.66 1.12
N LEU A 453 -13.71 3.63 0.36
CA LEU A 453 -13.74 3.63 -1.10
C LEU A 453 -12.39 3.24 -1.71
N PHE A 454 -12.38 2.15 -2.48
CA PHE A 454 -11.23 1.72 -3.28
C PHE A 454 -11.60 1.57 -4.77
N ASP A 455 -10.57 1.51 -5.63
CA ASP A 455 -10.67 1.49 -7.10
C ASP A 455 -10.05 0.18 -7.63
N ASN A 456 -8.72 0.07 -7.56
CA ASN A 456 -8.00 -1.03 -8.19
C ASN A 456 -7.85 -2.20 -7.23
N ARG A 457 -7.33 -1.95 -6.03
CA ARG A 457 -7.04 -2.98 -5.05
C ARG A 457 -7.28 -2.51 -3.62
N PHE A 458 -7.39 -3.51 -2.74
CA PHE A 458 -7.40 -3.34 -1.31
C PHE A 458 -5.95 -3.22 -0.80
N THR A 459 -5.68 -2.26 0.08
CA THR A 459 -4.33 -1.93 0.58
C THR A 459 -4.23 -2.01 2.09
N MET A 460 -2.99 -1.89 2.61
CA MET A 460 -2.74 -1.83 4.05
C MET A 460 -3.46 -0.65 4.71
N THR A 461 -3.55 0.49 4.02
CA THR A 461 -4.34 1.63 4.51
C THR A 461 -5.81 1.24 4.70
N ASP A 462 -6.40 0.52 3.73
CA ASP A 462 -7.81 0.11 3.81
C ASP A 462 -8.03 -0.86 4.99
N ILE A 463 -7.10 -1.80 5.20
CA ILE A 463 -7.12 -2.73 6.35
C ILE A 463 -6.94 -1.98 7.67
N ALA A 464 -6.05 -0.98 7.72
CA ALA A 464 -5.82 -0.16 8.91
C ALA A 464 -7.06 0.66 9.26
N ILE A 465 -7.77 1.21 8.26
CA ILE A 465 -9.05 1.90 8.47
C ILE A 465 -10.07 0.91 9.05
N LEU A 466 -10.26 -0.27 8.45
CA LEU A 466 -11.20 -1.28 8.96
C LEU A 466 -10.90 -1.74 10.38
N ASN A 467 -9.63 -2.01 10.69
CA ASN A 467 -9.21 -2.43 12.03
C ASN A 467 -9.51 -1.35 13.08
N ASN A 468 -9.20 -0.09 12.77
CA ASN A 468 -9.49 1.01 13.68
C ASN A 468 -10.99 1.27 13.80
N SER A 469 -11.74 1.28 12.69
CA SER A 469 -13.20 1.39 12.71
C SER A 469 -13.84 0.32 13.61
N ARG A 470 -13.36 -0.93 13.55
CA ARG A 470 -13.82 -2.01 14.44
C ARG A 470 -13.53 -1.71 15.92
N ARG A 471 -12.34 -1.18 16.23
CA ARG A 471 -11.96 -0.79 17.60
C ARG A 471 -12.85 0.34 18.14
N PHE A 472 -13.14 1.33 17.31
CA PHE A 472 -14.02 2.46 17.66
C PHE A 472 -15.52 2.17 17.48
N LYS A 473 -15.89 0.96 17.02
CA LYS A 473 -17.27 0.52 16.75
C LYS A 473 -18.01 1.41 15.74
N ILE A 474 -17.26 1.94 14.76
CA ILE A 474 -17.80 2.79 13.69
C ILE A 474 -18.21 1.89 12.51
N PRO A 475 -19.47 1.98 12.05
CA PRO A 475 -19.95 1.22 10.91
C PRO A 475 -19.15 1.64 9.68
N THR A 476 -18.61 0.65 8.96
CA THR A 476 -17.79 0.89 7.79
C THR A 476 -18.30 0.09 6.61
N TYR A 477 -18.55 0.75 5.48
CA TYR A 477 -19.04 0.14 4.25
C TYR A 477 -17.90 0.07 3.24
N ILE A 478 -17.58 -1.14 2.78
CA ILE A 478 -16.52 -1.35 1.78
C ILE A 478 -17.12 -1.14 0.39
N VAL A 479 -16.65 -0.12 -0.32
CA VAL A 479 -17.19 0.28 -1.62
C VAL A 479 -16.10 0.23 -2.69
N ARG A 480 -16.36 -0.50 -3.77
CA ARG A 480 -15.54 -0.49 -4.98
C ARG A 480 -16.14 0.46 -6.02
N SER A 481 -15.39 1.50 -6.31
CA SER A 481 -15.71 2.52 -7.31
C SER A 481 -15.39 2.08 -8.75
N LYS A 482 -15.78 2.92 -9.72
CA LYS A 482 -15.38 2.82 -11.14
C LYS A 482 -15.75 1.49 -11.81
N ALA A 483 -16.84 0.86 -11.38
CA ALA A 483 -17.27 -0.44 -11.91
C ALA A 483 -17.38 -0.45 -13.45
N ASP A 484 -18.01 0.57 -14.04
CA ASP A 484 -18.15 0.69 -15.50
C ASP A 484 -16.81 0.68 -16.22
N GLN A 485 -15.79 1.29 -15.62
CA GLN A 485 -14.47 1.34 -16.23
C GLN A 485 -13.80 -0.02 -16.22
N HIS A 486 -13.86 -0.73 -15.10
CA HIS A 486 -13.31 -2.07 -15.01
C HIS A 486 -14.05 -3.05 -15.93
N ILE A 487 -15.38 -2.98 -15.99
CA ILE A 487 -16.18 -3.80 -16.90
C ILE A 487 -15.80 -3.53 -18.35
N ARG A 488 -15.64 -2.25 -18.75
CA ARG A 488 -15.16 -1.89 -20.10
C ARG A 488 -13.76 -2.43 -20.38
N ASN A 489 -12.84 -2.37 -19.41
CA ASN A 489 -11.50 -2.93 -19.59
C ASN A 489 -11.54 -4.44 -19.83
N ILE A 490 -12.34 -5.16 -19.04
CA ILE A 490 -12.55 -6.60 -19.22
C ILE A 490 -13.23 -6.89 -20.55
N MET A 491 -14.19 -6.07 -21.00
CA MET A 491 -14.78 -6.23 -22.33
C MET A 491 -13.75 -6.11 -23.44
N LYS A 492 -12.82 -5.14 -23.35
CA LYS A 492 -11.71 -5.00 -24.31
C LYS A 492 -10.80 -6.22 -24.29
N GLU A 493 -10.46 -6.73 -23.11
CA GLU A 493 -9.74 -8.00 -22.94
C GLU A 493 -10.55 -9.20 -23.45
N MET A 494 -11.88 -9.09 -23.50
CA MET A 494 -12.80 -10.05 -24.10
C MET A 494 -12.95 -9.88 -25.63
N GLY A 495 -12.23 -8.94 -26.25
CA GLY A 495 -12.20 -8.73 -27.70
C GLY A 495 -13.26 -7.75 -28.19
N TYR A 496 -13.74 -6.86 -27.32
CA TYR A 496 -14.58 -5.73 -27.71
C TYR A 496 -13.71 -4.59 -28.25
N ASP A 497 -13.87 -4.24 -29.52
CA ASP A 497 -13.37 -2.95 -30.06
C ASP A 497 -14.55 -1.99 -30.24
N SER A 498 -14.43 -0.78 -29.68
CA SER A 498 -15.46 0.26 -29.80
C SER A 498 -15.45 0.94 -31.17
N ASP A 499 -14.43 0.66 -31.98
CA ASP A 499 -14.21 1.30 -33.28
C ASP A 499 -14.73 0.42 -34.45
N GLU A 500 -15.25 -0.79 -34.18
CA GLU A 500 -15.94 -1.65 -35.16
C GLU A 500 -17.46 -1.38 -35.09
N SER A 501 -18.00 -0.76 -36.14
CA SER A 501 -19.39 -0.27 -36.23
C SER A 501 -20.26 -1.17 -37.11
N ASP A 502 -20.64 -2.35 -36.62
CA ASP A 502 -21.59 -3.23 -37.34
C ASP A 502 -22.85 -3.49 -36.49
N GLU A 503 -24.02 -3.51 -37.15
CA GLU A 503 -25.36 -3.63 -36.54
C GLU A 503 -25.61 -4.98 -35.82
N GLU A 504 -24.88 -6.05 -36.17
CA GLU A 504 -24.83 -7.32 -35.41
C GLU A 504 -24.16 -7.17 -34.01
N GLY A 505 -23.61 -5.99 -33.72
CA GLY A 505 -22.80 -5.68 -32.54
C GLY A 505 -23.55 -5.50 -31.23
N VAL A 506 -24.87 -5.24 -31.21
CA VAL A 506 -25.60 -4.93 -29.96
C VAL A 506 -25.76 -6.16 -29.07
N GLU A 507 -26.16 -7.30 -29.63
CA GLU A 507 -26.31 -8.55 -28.87
C GLU A 507 -24.96 -9.07 -28.39
N ARG A 508 -23.95 -9.06 -29.28
CA ARG A 508 -22.57 -9.42 -28.95
C ARG A 508 -22.01 -8.53 -27.84
N ARG A 509 -22.21 -7.21 -27.92
CA ARG A 509 -21.83 -6.24 -26.89
C ARG A 509 -22.54 -6.52 -25.56
N ASN A 510 -23.83 -6.80 -25.58
CA ASN A 510 -24.60 -7.12 -24.37
C ASN A 510 -24.14 -8.43 -23.72
N LYS A 511 -23.83 -9.46 -24.53
CA LYS A 511 -23.28 -10.73 -24.05
C LYS A 511 -21.90 -10.54 -23.41
N LEU A 512 -21.02 -9.81 -24.07
CA LEU A 512 -19.69 -9.45 -23.56
C LEU A 512 -19.79 -8.63 -22.27
N TYR A 513 -20.69 -7.64 -22.23
CA TYR A 513 -20.94 -6.84 -21.03
C TYR A 513 -21.43 -7.70 -19.86
N LYS A 514 -22.40 -8.59 -20.07
CA LYS A 514 -22.90 -9.50 -19.02
C LYS A 514 -21.80 -10.42 -18.50
N ALA A 515 -20.98 -10.99 -19.39
CA ALA A 515 -19.85 -11.84 -19.02
C ALA A 515 -18.79 -11.05 -18.24
N ALA A 516 -18.37 -9.89 -18.75
CA ALA A 516 -17.40 -9.01 -18.11
C ALA A 516 -17.88 -8.52 -16.74
N ARG A 517 -19.15 -8.13 -16.63
CA ARG A 517 -19.79 -7.72 -15.38
C ARG A 517 -19.78 -8.85 -14.36
N LYS A 518 -20.19 -10.06 -14.76
CA LYS A 518 -20.19 -11.23 -13.86
C LYS A 518 -18.78 -11.53 -13.37
N HIS A 519 -17.80 -11.57 -14.28
CA HIS A 519 -16.40 -11.80 -13.96
C HIS A 519 -15.87 -10.74 -12.98
N PHE A 520 -16.14 -9.46 -13.24
CA PHE A 520 -15.71 -8.36 -12.37
C PHE A 520 -16.25 -8.47 -10.95
N ILE A 521 -17.54 -8.76 -10.81
CA ILE A 521 -18.20 -8.87 -9.50
C ILE A 521 -17.62 -10.05 -8.70
N GLN A 522 -17.48 -11.21 -9.35
CA GLN A 522 -16.96 -12.42 -8.72
C GLN A 522 -15.51 -12.24 -8.26
N GLU A 523 -14.64 -11.77 -9.15
CA GLU A 523 -13.22 -11.55 -8.85
C GLU A 523 -13.03 -10.49 -7.75
N THR A 524 -13.81 -9.40 -7.80
CA THR A 524 -13.76 -8.36 -6.77
C THR A 524 -14.12 -8.91 -5.38
N ARG A 525 -15.26 -9.60 -5.26
CA ARG A 525 -15.74 -10.10 -3.97
C ARG A 525 -14.79 -11.16 -3.41
N LYS A 526 -14.30 -12.07 -4.26
CA LYS A 526 -13.30 -13.07 -3.89
C LYS A 526 -11.99 -12.43 -3.41
N SER A 527 -11.49 -11.43 -4.15
CA SER A 527 -10.25 -10.74 -3.80
C SER A 527 -10.35 -10.03 -2.46
N VAL A 528 -11.42 -9.28 -2.22
CA VAL A 528 -11.62 -8.59 -0.93
C VAL A 528 -11.76 -9.60 0.20
N LYS A 529 -12.55 -10.67 0.01
CA LYS A 529 -12.70 -11.72 1.01
C LYS A 529 -11.35 -12.31 1.45
N ASN A 530 -10.51 -12.69 0.49
CA ASN A 530 -9.17 -13.20 0.78
C ASN A 530 -8.30 -12.17 1.53
N ASN A 531 -8.40 -10.88 1.19
CA ASN A 531 -7.66 -9.82 1.88
C ASN A 531 -8.15 -9.61 3.32
N LEU A 532 -9.46 -9.73 3.58
CA LEU A 532 -10.02 -9.66 4.93
C LEU A 532 -9.60 -10.86 5.77
N GLU A 533 -9.65 -12.08 5.20
CA GLU A 533 -9.21 -13.32 5.86
C GLU A 533 -7.73 -13.24 6.23
N ASN A 534 -6.86 -12.83 5.29
CA ASN A 534 -5.42 -12.64 5.55
C ASN A 534 -5.13 -11.58 6.63
N ALA A 535 -6.05 -10.64 6.84
CA ALA A 535 -5.95 -9.59 7.85
C ALA A 535 -6.64 -9.94 9.18
N ASN A 536 -7.17 -11.16 9.33
CA ASN A 536 -7.99 -11.58 10.49
C ASN A 536 -9.20 -10.65 10.76
N LEU A 537 -9.77 -10.09 9.70
CA LEU A 537 -10.99 -9.29 9.74
C LEU A 537 -12.20 -10.16 9.40
N PRO A 538 -13.37 -9.90 10.02
CA PRO A 538 -14.59 -10.60 9.66
C PRO A 538 -14.96 -10.30 8.20
N ASP A 539 -15.58 -11.29 7.55
CA ASP A 539 -16.13 -11.12 6.21
C ASP A 539 -17.17 -9.98 6.20
N GLN A 540 -17.11 -9.14 5.19
CA GLN A 540 -17.94 -7.95 5.04
C GLN A 540 -18.39 -7.81 3.60
N ARG A 541 -19.62 -7.33 3.41
CA ARG A 541 -20.18 -7.09 2.09
C ARG A 541 -19.41 -5.99 1.38
N VAL A 542 -19.09 -6.24 0.10
CA VAL A 542 -18.48 -5.26 -0.81
C VAL A 542 -19.53 -4.76 -1.78
N TYR A 543 -19.75 -3.45 -1.81
CA TYR A 543 -20.65 -2.78 -2.74
C TYR A 543 -19.87 -2.33 -3.96
N ILE A 544 -20.29 -2.76 -5.14
CA ILE A 544 -19.67 -2.39 -6.40
C ILE A 544 -20.55 -1.35 -7.09
N ILE A 545 -19.97 -0.18 -7.37
CA ILE A 545 -20.75 0.97 -7.85
C ILE A 545 -20.12 1.66 -9.07
N SER A 546 -20.99 2.23 -9.90
CA SER A 546 -20.66 3.25 -10.87
C SER A 546 -21.22 4.59 -10.43
N ASN A 547 -20.43 5.66 -10.56
CA ASN A 547 -20.87 7.01 -10.23
C ASN A 547 -22.01 7.49 -11.15
N ASP A 548 -21.98 7.09 -12.43
CA ASP A 548 -22.99 7.47 -13.42
C ASP A 548 -24.35 6.85 -13.04
N THR A 549 -24.34 5.55 -12.69
CA THR A 549 -25.52 4.83 -12.17
C THR A 549 -25.98 5.43 -10.85
N MET A 550 -25.05 5.78 -9.96
CA MET A 550 -25.38 6.33 -8.65
C MET A 550 -26.11 7.68 -8.77
N GLN A 551 -25.58 8.57 -9.61
CA GLN A 551 -26.19 9.85 -9.92
C GLN A 551 -27.56 9.68 -10.58
N ALA A 552 -27.73 8.70 -11.48
CA ALA A 552 -29.01 8.43 -12.11
C ALA A 552 -30.08 8.01 -11.09
N ILE A 553 -29.73 7.13 -10.14
CA ILE A 553 -30.63 6.68 -9.08
C ILE A 553 -31.04 7.84 -8.16
N VAL A 554 -30.08 8.65 -7.72
CA VAL A 554 -30.36 9.81 -6.85
C VAL A 554 -31.25 10.84 -7.56
N LYS A 555 -31.16 10.95 -8.88
CA LYS A 555 -32.05 11.78 -9.72
C LYS A 555 -33.38 11.09 -10.08
N GLU A 556 -33.76 10.02 -9.38
CA GLU A 556 -34.99 9.25 -9.60
C GLU A 556 -35.12 8.65 -11.01
N LYS A 557 -34.00 8.47 -11.72
CA LYS A 557 -33.97 7.73 -12.98
C LYS A 557 -33.78 6.24 -12.70
N THR A 558 -34.23 5.39 -13.63
CA THR A 558 -34.07 3.94 -13.57
C THR A 558 -32.90 3.48 -14.46
N PRO A 559 -31.66 3.43 -13.96
CA PRO A 559 -30.54 3.01 -14.79
C PRO A 559 -30.63 1.52 -15.14
N LYS A 560 -30.32 1.20 -16.40
CA LYS A 560 -30.32 -0.18 -16.93
C LYS A 560 -29.16 -1.04 -16.41
N LYS A 561 -28.15 -0.43 -15.77
CA LYS A 561 -26.85 -1.04 -15.47
C LYS A 561 -26.55 -1.19 -13.97
N THR A 562 -27.55 -1.07 -13.10
CA THR A 562 -27.40 -1.16 -11.64
C THR A 562 -26.75 -2.44 -11.17
N ILE A 563 -25.80 -2.32 -10.25
CA ILE A 563 -25.05 -3.38 -9.58
C ILE A 563 -25.45 -3.47 -8.11
N ASP A 564 -24.81 -2.69 -7.23
CA ASP A 564 -25.07 -2.66 -5.78
C ASP A 564 -25.45 -1.24 -5.31
N GLU A 565 -25.67 -0.28 -6.22
CA GLU A 565 -25.91 1.14 -5.90
C GLU A 565 -27.19 1.35 -5.07
N LEU A 566 -28.29 0.66 -5.41
CA LEU A 566 -29.54 0.74 -4.66
C LEU A 566 -29.39 0.16 -3.25
N ASP A 567 -28.73 -1.00 -3.15
CA ASP A 567 -28.48 -1.67 -1.88
C ASP A 567 -27.60 -0.81 -0.97
N LEU A 568 -26.56 -0.18 -1.53
CA LEU A 568 -25.69 0.73 -0.79
C LEU A 568 -26.48 1.93 -0.21
N LEU A 569 -27.32 2.59 -1.02
CA LEU A 569 -28.13 3.71 -0.52
C LEU A 569 -29.11 3.27 0.56
N SER A 570 -29.81 2.15 0.34
CA SER A 570 -30.73 1.59 1.32
C SER A 570 -30.01 1.32 2.65
N ASP A 571 -28.86 0.65 2.60
CA ASP A 571 -28.13 0.26 3.81
C ASP A 571 -27.54 1.48 4.53
N LEU A 572 -27.00 2.47 3.80
CA LEU A 572 -26.49 3.71 4.39
C LEU A 572 -27.59 4.54 5.06
N PHE A 573 -28.75 4.69 4.40
CA PHE A 573 -29.85 5.46 4.95
C PHE A 573 -30.52 4.73 6.12
N ASN A 574 -30.74 3.42 6.02
CA ASN A 574 -31.29 2.64 7.13
C ASN A 574 -30.40 2.73 8.38
N GLU A 575 -29.08 2.60 8.22
CA GLU A 575 -28.12 2.73 9.32
C GLU A 575 -28.20 4.12 9.97
N ALA A 576 -28.28 5.18 9.16
CA ALA A 576 -28.42 6.54 9.67
C ALA A 576 -29.72 6.75 10.44
N HIS A 577 -30.85 6.23 9.94
CA HIS A 577 -32.14 6.34 10.61
C HIS A 577 -32.17 5.58 11.95
N VAL A 578 -31.67 4.33 11.97
CA VAL A 578 -31.66 3.49 13.18
C VAL A 578 -30.80 4.12 14.28
N ARG A 579 -29.57 4.55 13.95
CA ARG A 579 -28.67 5.11 14.96
C ARG A 579 -29.11 6.47 15.47
N ARG A 580 -29.69 7.30 14.60
CA ARG A 580 -30.25 8.58 15.03
C ARG A 580 -31.45 8.39 15.95
N GLY A 581 -32.31 7.41 15.66
CA GLY A 581 -33.40 7.01 16.56
C GLY A 581 -32.88 6.60 17.94
N ALA A 582 -31.81 5.81 17.99
CA ALA A 582 -31.17 5.41 19.25
C ALA A 582 -30.50 6.58 20.00
N GLN A 583 -29.80 7.48 19.29
CA GLN A 583 -29.15 8.66 19.88
C GLN A 583 -30.18 9.64 20.46
N LEU A 584 -31.28 9.90 19.74
CA LEU A 584 -32.38 10.75 20.22
C LEU A 584 -33.10 10.13 21.42
N ALA A 585 -33.33 8.80 21.40
CA ALA A 585 -33.92 8.09 22.54
C ALA A 585 -33.01 8.14 23.78
N GLN A 586 -31.69 7.98 23.61
CA GLN A 586 -30.72 8.09 24.70
C GLN A 586 -30.62 9.52 25.24
N ALA A 587 -30.62 10.53 24.36
CA ALA A 587 -30.63 11.94 24.76
C ALA A 587 -31.91 12.31 25.53
N ALA A 588 -33.07 11.82 25.08
CA ALA A 588 -34.34 11.99 25.79
C ALA A 588 -34.35 11.29 27.16
N ALA A 589 -33.81 10.08 27.25
CA ALA A 589 -33.67 9.35 28.52
C ALA A 589 -32.73 10.07 29.50
N ASN A 590 -31.60 10.61 29.01
CA ASN A 590 -30.66 11.38 29.81
C ASN A 590 -31.28 12.70 30.29
N ALA A 591 -32.07 13.39 29.45
CA ALA A 591 -32.80 14.60 29.83
C ALA A 591 -33.90 14.32 30.87
N ALA A 592 -34.65 13.21 30.73
CA ALA A 592 -35.67 12.80 31.70
C ALA A 592 -35.05 12.34 33.04
N GLY A 593 -33.84 11.75 33.01
CA GLY A 593 -33.09 11.40 34.22
C GLY A 593 -32.48 12.60 34.94
N ALA A 594 -32.14 13.68 34.24
CA ALA A 594 -31.65 14.92 34.83
C ALA A 594 -32.75 15.71 35.57
N ASP A 595 -33.99 15.65 35.08
CA ASP A 595 -35.13 16.37 35.67
C ASP A 595 -35.67 15.70 36.95
N SER A 596 -35.47 14.38 37.11
CA SER A 596 -35.83 13.64 38.32
C SER A 596 -34.81 13.78 39.47
N GLY A 597 -33.60 14.29 39.19
CA GLY A 597 -32.54 14.48 40.19
C GLY A 597 -32.55 15.83 40.93
N SER A 598 -33.42 16.79 40.57
CA SER A 598 -33.50 18.10 41.25
C SER A 598 -34.64 18.22 42.28
N ARG A 599 -35.37 17.12 42.52
CA ARG A 599 -36.36 17.02 43.61
C ARG A 599 -35.96 15.93 44.61
N HIS A 600 -34.88 16.15 45.35
CA HIS A 600 -34.74 15.64 46.71
C HIS A 600 -33.82 16.52 47.54
#